data_AF-A0A328VKV0-F1
#
_entry.id   AF-A0A328VKV0-F1
#
_cell.length_a   1.000
_cell.length_b   1.000
_cell.length_c   1.000
_cell.angle_alpha   90.00
_cell.angle_beta   90.00
_cell.angle_gamma   90.00
#
_symmetry.space_group_name_H-M   'P 1'
#
loop_
_entity.id
_entity.type
_entity.pdbx_description
1 polymer ?
#
loop_
_entity_poly.entity_id
_entity_poly.type
_entity_poly.pdbx_seq_one_letter_code
_entity_poly.pdbx_strand_id
1 'polypeptide(L)'
;MTAPSPTPSQARAGRRILRRFRGLQAHLQPDEELLGSRPVIWSSQQHGRVACDVILTNRRLLGYYQVRFPRPRLFLEAIPLTEITAITLRTPQGRALLHELLISFGEGSVLLRAPQRTIDYLYETLHHLSEGSRQEPGPMVAEQEPSPSRGASSQEEPGRGQSPHFARRQLAGTAERSPTAIAAIFACGLILEIFAVYLWLTTGSLATSLPPFGAGLLAVLTAILVYRQR
;
A
#
# COMPACT_ATOMS: atom_id res chain seq x y z
N MET A 1 2.82 -32.83 -19.13
CA MET A 1 1.55 -32.27 -18.61
C MET A 1 1.38 -30.89 -19.22
N THR A 2 0.40 -30.74 -20.11
CA THR A 2 0.12 -29.51 -20.86
C THR A 2 -0.69 -28.55 -19.99
N ALA A 3 -0.15 -27.35 -19.75
CA ALA A 3 -0.84 -26.29 -19.03
C ALA A 3 -2.19 -25.93 -19.72
N PRO A 4 -3.20 -25.47 -18.97
CA PRO A 4 -4.44 -25.00 -19.56
C PRO A 4 -4.14 -23.88 -20.55
N SER A 5 -4.67 -24.01 -21.77
CA SER A 5 -4.44 -23.04 -22.84
C SER A 5 -5.03 -21.68 -22.47
N PRO A 6 -4.34 -20.55 -22.74
CA PRO A 6 -4.86 -19.23 -22.41
C PRO A 6 -6.19 -19.02 -23.12
N THR A 7 -7.19 -18.54 -22.37
CA THR A 7 -8.48 -18.19 -22.98
C THR A 7 -8.26 -17.13 -24.08
N PRO A 8 -9.04 -17.14 -25.17
CA PRO A 8 -8.81 -16.26 -26.32
C PRO A 8 -8.86 -14.76 -25.98
N SER A 9 -9.53 -14.38 -24.89
CA SER A 9 -9.55 -13.02 -24.34
C SER A 9 -8.21 -12.64 -23.68
N GLN A 10 -7.64 -13.52 -22.86
CA GLN A 10 -6.33 -13.33 -22.21
C GLN A 10 -5.19 -13.30 -23.24
N ALA A 11 -5.23 -14.18 -24.24
CA ALA A 11 -4.24 -14.18 -25.32
C ALA A 11 -4.23 -12.84 -26.11
N ARG A 12 -5.41 -12.23 -26.33
CA ARG A 12 -5.52 -10.91 -26.98
C ARG A 12 -5.01 -9.79 -26.07
N ALA A 13 -5.30 -9.85 -24.76
CA ALA A 13 -4.82 -8.87 -23.79
C ALA A 13 -3.28 -8.91 -23.65
N GLY A 14 -2.70 -10.10 -23.51
CA GLY A 14 -1.25 -10.30 -23.44
C GLY A 14 -0.53 -9.76 -24.67
N ARG A 15 -1.04 -10.01 -25.88
CA ARG A 15 -0.46 -9.45 -27.12
C ARG A 15 -0.44 -7.91 -27.14
N ARG A 16 -1.49 -7.26 -26.62
CA ARG A 16 -1.54 -5.78 -26.51
C ARG A 16 -0.49 -5.25 -25.55
N ILE A 17 -0.28 -5.94 -24.43
CA ILE A 17 0.73 -5.59 -23.44
C ILE A 17 2.13 -5.76 -24.06
N LEU A 18 2.44 -6.91 -24.65
CA LEU A 18 3.74 -7.14 -25.30
C LEU A 18 4.07 -6.08 -26.37
N ARG A 19 3.08 -5.65 -27.16
CA ARG A 19 3.28 -4.59 -28.16
C ARG A 19 3.60 -3.23 -27.52
N ARG A 20 3.05 -2.95 -26.34
CA ARG A 20 3.26 -1.70 -25.59
C ARG A 20 4.60 -1.70 -24.83
N PHE A 21 5.05 -2.86 -24.36
CA PHE A 21 6.28 -3.03 -23.57
C PHE A 21 7.34 -3.79 -24.37
N ARG A 22 8.08 -3.06 -25.21
CA ARG A 22 9.22 -3.63 -25.93
C ARG A 22 10.22 -4.21 -24.92
N GLY A 23 10.70 -5.42 -25.18
CA GLY A 23 11.63 -6.13 -24.30
C GLY A 23 10.97 -6.96 -23.19
N LEU A 24 9.68 -6.76 -22.89
CA LEU A 24 8.97 -7.53 -21.85
C LEU A 24 9.07 -9.04 -22.07
N GLN A 25 9.00 -9.49 -23.32
CA GLN A 25 9.09 -10.91 -23.67
C GLN A 25 10.41 -11.56 -23.21
N ALA A 26 11.51 -10.81 -23.18
CA ALA A 26 12.80 -11.31 -22.72
C ALA A 26 12.85 -11.54 -21.20
N HIS A 27 11.91 -10.95 -20.45
CA HIS A 27 11.82 -11.07 -19.00
C HIS A 27 10.73 -12.06 -18.56
N LEU A 28 9.90 -12.54 -19.48
CA LEU A 28 8.87 -13.54 -19.18
C LEU A 28 9.49 -14.93 -19.10
N GLN A 29 9.07 -15.70 -18.11
CA GLN A 29 9.39 -17.12 -18.01
C GLN A 29 8.59 -17.93 -19.04
N PRO A 30 9.06 -19.13 -19.41
CA PRO A 30 8.22 -20.08 -20.14
C PRO A 30 6.93 -20.34 -19.35
N ASP A 31 5.80 -20.35 -20.06
CA ASP A 31 4.44 -20.51 -19.52
C ASP A 31 3.94 -19.37 -18.61
N GLU A 32 4.61 -18.22 -18.63
CA GLU A 32 4.14 -17.03 -17.92
C GLU A 32 3.09 -16.27 -18.76
N GLU A 33 1.87 -16.17 -18.21
CA GLU A 33 0.74 -15.52 -18.84
C GLU A 33 0.53 -14.11 -18.31
N LEU A 34 0.37 -13.15 -19.23
CA LEU A 34 0.09 -11.76 -18.91
C LEU A 34 -1.40 -11.57 -18.63
N LEU A 35 -1.73 -11.18 -17.40
CA LEU A 35 -3.12 -10.96 -16.96
C LEU A 35 -3.53 -9.50 -17.17
N GLY A 36 -2.63 -8.54 -16.92
CA GLY A 36 -2.97 -7.13 -17.03
C GLY A 36 -1.79 -6.18 -16.87
N SER A 37 -2.01 -4.91 -17.23
CA SER A 37 -1.07 -3.81 -16.93
C SER A 37 -1.80 -2.58 -16.42
N ARG A 38 -1.26 -1.91 -15.40
CA ARG A 38 -1.83 -0.72 -14.77
C ARG A 38 -0.75 0.31 -14.43
N PRO A 39 -0.97 1.61 -14.71
CA PRO A 39 -0.05 2.65 -14.28
C PRO A 39 -0.17 2.88 -12.77
N VAL A 40 0.97 2.93 -12.08
CA VAL A 40 1.04 3.17 -10.64
C VAL A 40 2.29 3.99 -10.30
N ILE A 41 2.36 4.46 -9.07
CA ILE A 41 3.61 4.90 -8.45
C ILE A 41 4.12 3.75 -7.61
N TRP A 42 5.29 3.22 -7.96
CA TRP A 42 5.98 2.14 -7.28
C TRP A 42 6.99 2.72 -6.30
N SER A 43 6.90 2.33 -5.04
CA SER A 43 7.84 2.69 -4.00
C SER A 43 8.48 1.43 -3.45
N SER A 44 9.74 1.16 -3.84
CA SER A 44 10.56 0.08 -3.28
C SER A 44 11.76 0.65 -2.55
N GLN A 45 12.34 -0.18 -1.68
CA GLN A 45 13.57 0.18 -0.97
C GLN A 45 14.75 0.33 -1.94
N GLN A 46 14.79 -0.48 -3.00
CA GLN A 46 15.88 -0.50 -3.97
C GLN A 46 15.84 0.68 -4.96
N HIS A 47 14.65 1.07 -5.43
CA HIS A 47 14.49 2.06 -6.51
C HIS A 47 13.86 3.38 -6.05
N GLY A 48 13.52 3.49 -4.77
CA GLY A 48 12.78 4.63 -4.25
C GLY A 48 11.40 4.74 -4.90
N ARG A 49 10.96 5.98 -5.16
CA ARG A 49 9.63 6.28 -5.68
C ARG A 49 9.67 6.58 -7.18
N VAL A 50 9.08 5.70 -7.99
CA VAL A 50 9.11 5.78 -9.46
C VAL A 50 7.71 5.61 -10.04
N ALA A 51 7.35 6.44 -11.02
CA ALA A 51 6.13 6.23 -11.81
C ALA A 51 6.38 5.13 -12.84
N CYS A 52 5.60 4.06 -12.79
CA CYS A 52 5.78 2.90 -13.66
C CYS A 52 4.44 2.28 -14.06
N ASP A 53 4.48 1.34 -14.99
CA ASP A 53 3.37 0.42 -15.20
C ASP A 53 3.68 -0.89 -14.45
N VAL A 54 2.75 -1.32 -13.62
CA VAL A 54 2.76 -2.65 -13.03
C VAL A 54 2.12 -3.63 -13.98
N ILE A 55 2.81 -4.73 -14.23
CA ILE A 55 2.37 -5.82 -15.09
C ILE A 55 2.14 -7.03 -14.19
N LEU A 56 0.90 -7.53 -14.19
CA LEU A 56 0.52 -8.69 -13.41
C LEU A 56 0.53 -9.92 -14.31
N THR A 57 1.24 -10.96 -13.88
CA THR A 57 1.26 -12.27 -14.52
C THR A 57 0.63 -13.31 -13.61
N ASN A 58 0.40 -14.52 -14.13
CA ASN A 58 -0.03 -15.67 -13.33
C ASN A 58 1.02 -16.12 -12.29
N ARG A 59 2.27 -15.63 -12.35
CA ARG A 59 3.36 -16.06 -11.47
C ARG A 59 4.01 -14.93 -10.69
N ARG A 60 4.04 -13.71 -11.21
CA ARG A 60 4.84 -12.60 -10.70
C ARG A 60 4.17 -11.25 -10.92
N LEU A 61 4.58 -10.27 -10.12
CA LEU A 61 4.30 -8.86 -10.31
C LEU A 61 5.56 -8.18 -10.85
N LEU A 62 5.48 -7.53 -12.00
CA LEU A 62 6.62 -6.89 -12.65
C LEU A 62 6.44 -5.37 -12.69
N GLY A 63 7.45 -4.63 -12.25
CA GLY A 63 7.52 -3.17 -12.42
C GLY A 63 8.22 -2.80 -13.73
N TYR A 64 7.59 -1.97 -14.57
CA TYR A 64 8.19 -1.44 -15.79
C TYR A 64 8.09 0.08 -15.84
N TYR A 65 9.22 0.76 -15.69
CA TYR A 65 9.24 2.23 -15.65
C TYR A 65 9.64 2.84 -16.98
N GLN A 66 9.14 4.05 -17.24
CA GLN A 66 9.49 4.82 -18.42
C GLN A 66 10.66 5.73 -18.08
N VAL A 67 11.78 5.58 -18.78
CA VAL A 67 12.86 6.57 -18.71
C VAL A 67 12.46 7.78 -19.55
N ARG A 68 12.84 8.99 -19.09
CA ARG A 68 12.67 10.23 -19.85
C ARG A 68 13.33 10.10 -21.22
N PHE A 69 12.74 10.80 -22.19
CA PHE A 69 13.10 10.77 -23.61
C PHE A 69 14.62 10.68 -23.88
N PRO A 70 15.08 9.81 -24.80
CA PRO A 70 14.30 8.89 -25.65
C PRO A 70 13.65 7.77 -24.82
N ARG A 71 12.70 6.99 -25.37
CA ARG A 71 11.71 6.19 -24.59
C ARG A 71 12.06 4.70 -24.38
N PRO A 72 13.18 4.26 -23.77
CA PRO A 72 13.29 2.89 -23.34
C PRO A 72 12.41 2.69 -22.09
N ARG A 73 11.50 1.72 -22.17
CA ARG A 73 10.85 1.18 -20.97
C ARG A 73 11.80 0.15 -20.40
N LEU A 74 12.19 0.33 -19.14
CA LEU A 74 13.13 -0.56 -18.48
C LEU A 74 12.39 -1.39 -17.43
N PHE A 75 12.82 -2.64 -17.32
CA PHE A 75 12.46 -3.50 -16.22
C PHE A 75 12.99 -2.88 -14.92
N LEU A 76 12.12 -2.79 -13.92
CA LEU A 76 12.45 -2.29 -12.59
C LEU A 76 12.81 -3.47 -11.68
N GLU A 77 11.81 -4.28 -11.36
CA GLU A 77 11.89 -5.32 -10.35
C GLU A 77 10.77 -6.36 -10.63
N ALA A 78 10.98 -7.60 -10.20
CA ALA A 78 9.99 -8.67 -10.27
C ALA A 78 9.77 -9.24 -8.87
N ILE A 79 8.52 -9.32 -8.44
CA ILE A 79 8.12 -9.92 -7.17
C ILE A 79 7.36 -11.21 -7.48
N PRO A 80 7.91 -12.39 -7.16
CA PRO A 80 7.19 -13.64 -7.31
C PRO A 80 5.95 -13.69 -6.42
N LEU A 81 4.81 -14.13 -6.97
CA LEU A 81 3.57 -14.23 -6.19
C LEU A 81 3.70 -15.23 -5.03
N THR A 82 4.56 -16.23 -5.18
CA THR A 82 4.89 -17.23 -4.15
C THR A 82 5.66 -16.66 -2.95
N GLU A 83 6.35 -15.53 -3.13
CA GLU A 83 7.14 -14.89 -2.07
C GLU A 83 6.33 -13.84 -1.30
N ILE A 84 5.13 -13.50 -1.78
CA ILE A 84 4.28 -12.50 -1.14
C ILE A 84 3.73 -13.10 0.16
N THR A 85 4.04 -12.43 1.28
CA THR A 85 3.61 -12.83 2.62
C THR A 85 2.38 -12.06 3.08
N ALA A 86 2.24 -10.80 2.68
CA ALA A 86 1.07 -9.99 3.04
C ALA A 86 0.73 -8.93 1.99
N ILE A 87 -0.56 -8.69 1.82
CA ILE A 87 -1.10 -7.64 0.95
C ILE A 87 -2.06 -6.78 1.78
N THR A 88 -1.68 -5.52 2.01
CA THR A 88 -2.49 -4.59 2.80
C THR A 88 -3.00 -3.45 1.92
N LEU A 89 -4.32 -3.40 1.74
CA LEU A 89 -5.00 -2.25 1.16
C LEU A 89 -5.04 -1.11 2.18
N ARG A 90 -4.48 0.03 1.82
CA ARG A 90 -4.34 1.20 2.68
C ARG A 90 -5.15 2.35 2.10
N THR A 91 -6.26 2.67 2.75
CA THR A 91 -7.18 3.74 2.29
C THR A 91 -7.00 4.98 3.17
N PRO A 92 -6.59 6.13 2.60
CA PRO A 92 -6.51 7.38 3.35
C PRO A 92 -7.90 7.80 3.84
N GLN A 93 -8.01 8.25 5.11
CA GLN A 93 -9.24 8.89 5.58
C GLN A 93 -9.41 10.27 4.91
N GLY A 94 -10.29 10.36 3.91
CA GLY A 94 -10.62 11.58 3.18
C GLY A 94 -10.74 11.39 1.67
N ARG A 95 -10.94 12.48 0.93
CA ARG A 95 -10.96 12.47 -0.55
C ARG A 95 -9.53 12.43 -1.12
N ALA A 96 -8.80 11.34 -0.87
CA ALA A 96 -7.48 11.16 -1.44
C ALA A 96 -7.58 10.73 -2.92
N LEU A 97 -6.80 11.39 -3.78
CA LEU A 97 -6.73 11.07 -5.22
C LEU A 97 -6.05 9.71 -5.47
N LEU A 98 -5.20 9.27 -4.55
CA LEU A 98 -4.43 8.04 -4.65
C LEU A 98 -4.68 7.18 -3.42
N HIS A 99 -4.89 5.89 -3.68
CA HIS A 99 -5.00 4.84 -2.67
C HIS A 99 -3.69 4.05 -2.66
N GLU A 100 -3.43 3.35 -1.57
CA GLU A 100 -2.18 2.65 -1.35
C GLU A 100 -2.41 1.13 -1.26
N LEU A 101 -1.51 0.36 -1.85
CA LEU A 101 -1.43 -1.09 -1.69
C LEU A 101 -0.03 -1.44 -1.25
N LEU A 102 0.13 -1.94 -0.02
CA LEU A 102 1.40 -2.43 0.48
C LEU A 102 1.49 -3.94 0.22
N ILE A 103 2.55 -4.35 -0.44
CA ILE A 103 2.89 -5.75 -0.72
C ILE A 103 4.17 -6.06 0.04
N SER A 104 4.08 -6.99 0.99
CA SER A 104 5.23 -7.51 1.74
C SER A 104 5.63 -8.86 1.16
N PHE A 105 6.94 -9.09 0.98
CA PHE A 105 7.49 -10.30 0.40
C PHE A 105 8.85 -10.61 1.04
N GLY A 106 9.06 -11.83 1.54
CA GLY A 106 10.27 -12.16 2.31
C GLY A 106 10.60 -11.10 3.37
N GLU A 107 11.77 -10.48 3.26
CA GLU A 107 12.23 -9.37 4.11
C GLU A 107 11.92 -7.97 3.54
N GLY A 108 11.39 -7.90 2.32
CA GLY A 108 11.11 -6.68 1.57
C GLY A 108 9.66 -6.21 1.63
N SER A 109 9.44 -4.99 1.17
CA SER A 109 8.09 -4.51 0.86
C SER A 109 8.09 -3.46 -0.25
N VAL A 110 6.99 -3.42 -0.98
CA VAL A 110 6.71 -2.46 -2.04
C VAL A 110 5.36 -1.80 -1.81
N LEU A 111 5.34 -0.48 -1.89
CA LEU A 111 4.13 0.32 -1.78
C LEU A 111 3.73 0.81 -3.18
N LEU A 112 2.54 0.42 -3.62
CA LEU A 112 1.93 0.90 -4.86
C LEU A 112 0.92 2.00 -4.55
N ARG A 113 0.97 3.10 -5.30
CA ARG A 113 -0.04 4.17 -5.23
C ARG A 113 -0.69 4.41 -6.58
N ALA A 114 -2.02 4.37 -6.62
CA ALA A 114 -2.79 4.59 -7.85
C ALA A 114 -4.21 5.06 -7.53
N PRO A 115 -5.01 5.47 -8.53
CA PRO A 115 -6.43 5.74 -8.32
C PRO A 115 -7.16 4.51 -7.75
N GLN A 116 -8.21 4.74 -6.95
CA GLN A 116 -8.94 3.69 -6.23
C GLN A 116 -9.27 2.47 -7.10
N ARG A 117 -9.91 2.69 -8.26
CA ARG A 117 -10.27 1.62 -9.22
C ARG A 117 -9.09 0.72 -9.61
N THR A 118 -7.89 1.28 -9.70
CA THR A 118 -6.68 0.53 -10.06
C THR A 118 -6.18 -0.31 -8.90
N ILE A 119 -6.15 0.28 -7.70
CA ILE A 119 -5.72 -0.42 -6.48
C ILE A 119 -6.69 -1.54 -6.12
N ASP A 120 -8.00 -1.29 -6.18
CA ASP A 120 -9.03 -2.31 -5.91
C ASP A 120 -8.91 -3.46 -6.91
N TYR A 121 -8.76 -3.17 -8.20
CA TYR A 121 -8.54 -4.19 -9.23
C TYR A 121 -7.29 -5.05 -8.93
N LEU A 122 -6.17 -4.42 -8.54
CA LEU A 122 -4.95 -5.16 -8.21
C LEU A 122 -5.13 -6.02 -6.96
N TYR A 123 -5.77 -5.47 -5.92
CA TYR A 123 -6.05 -6.20 -4.68
C TYR A 123 -6.92 -7.43 -4.93
N GLU A 124 -8.05 -7.27 -5.61
CA GLU A 124 -8.98 -8.37 -5.90
C GLU A 124 -8.34 -9.41 -6.85
N THR A 125 -7.56 -8.98 -7.85
CA THR A 125 -6.89 -9.93 -8.75
C THR A 125 -5.82 -10.74 -8.01
N LEU A 126 -5.02 -10.10 -7.14
CA LEU A 126 -4.03 -10.81 -6.32
C LEU A 126 -4.69 -11.77 -5.33
N HIS A 127 -5.85 -11.38 -4.76
CA HIS A 127 -6.65 -12.25 -3.92
C HIS A 127 -7.08 -13.52 -4.67
N HIS A 128 -7.71 -13.36 -5.84
CA HIS A 128 -8.13 -14.51 -6.65
C HIS A 128 -6.97 -15.40 -7.11
N LEU A 129 -5.82 -14.83 -7.44
CA LEU A 129 -4.64 -15.63 -7.79
C LEU A 129 -4.12 -16.44 -6.60
N SER A 130 -4.13 -15.85 -5.40
CA SER A 130 -3.73 -16.57 -4.19
C SER A 130 -4.69 -17.70 -3.82
N GLU A 131 -5.99 -17.52 -4.08
CA GLU A 131 -7.01 -18.56 -3.86
C GLU A 131 -6.94 -19.66 -4.92
N GLY A 132 -6.70 -19.31 -6.19
CA GLY A 132 -6.56 -20.29 -7.27
C GLY A 132 -5.36 -21.21 -7.09
N SER A 133 -4.24 -20.71 -6.56
CA SER A 133 -3.07 -21.53 -6.19
C SER A 133 -3.32 -22.46 -5.00
N ARG A 134 -4.42 -22.30 -4.25
CA ARG A 134 -4.80 -23.19 -3.14
C ARG A 134 -5.45 -24.49 -3.63
N GLN A 135 -5.92 -24.54 -4.88
CA GLN A 135 -6.75 -25.62 -5.44
C GLN A 135 -6.00 -26.63 -6.30
N GLU A 136 -4.67 -26.72 -6.24
CA GLU A 136 -3.94 -27.91 -6.71
C GLU A 136 -3.72 -28.90 -5.54
N PRO A 137 -4.67 -29.80 -5.22
CA PRO A 137 -4.35 -30.99 -4.46
C PRO A 137 -3.51 -31.91 -5.35
N GLY A 138 -2.28 -32.20 -4.92
CA GLY A 138 -1.56 -33.38 -5.39
C GLY A 138 -2.43 -34.64 -5.17
N PRO A 139 -2.28 -35.67 -6.02
CA PRO A 139 -3.17 -36.82 -6.01
C PRO A 139 -3.15 -37.50 -4.64
N MET A 140 -4.31 -37.48 -3.95
CA MET A 140 -4.56 -38.34 -2.79
C MET A 140 -4.57 -39.80 -3.28
N VAL A 141 -3.50 -40.52 -3.00
CA VAL A 141 -3.54 -41.98 -2.91
C VAL A 141 -4.24 -42.31 -1.59
N ALA A 142 -5.41 -42.94 -1.70
CA ALA A 142 -6.08 -43.59 -0.59
C ALA A 142 -5.31 -44.87 -0.22
N GLU A 143 -5.02 -45.10 1.06
CA GLU A 143 -5.47 -46.30 1.81
C GLU A 143 -4.97 -46.34 3.28
N GLN A 144 -5.95 -46.66 4.15
CA GLN A 144 -5.93 -47.22 5.52
C GLN A 144 -5.26 -46.53 6.74
N GLU A 145 -6.13 -46.15 7.70
CA GLU A 145 -5.94 -46.12 9.17
C GLU A 145 -5.81 -47.56 9.78
N PRO A 146 -5.43 -47.79 11.07
CA PRO A 146 -5.52 -46.88 12.25
C PRO A 146 -4.32 -46.84 13.25
N SER A 147 -4.21 -45.68 13.94
CA SER A 147 -3.73 -45.29 15.30
C SER A 147 -3.19 -46.33 16.33
N PRO A 148 -2.58 -45.94 17.50
CA PRO A 148 -1.96 -44.66 17.95
C PRO A 148 -0.62 -44.82 18.76
N SER A 149 0.24 -43.80 18.86
CA SER A 149 1.17 -43.66 20.00
C SER A 149 1.77 -42.25 20.19
N ARG A 150 1.24 -41.58 21.22
CA ARG A 150 1.93 -40.80 22.28
C ARG A 150 3.33 -40.22 21.99
N GLY A 151 3.37 -38.89 21.87
CA GLY A 151 4.32 -38.02 22.58
C GLY A 151 5.65 -37.72 21.92
N ALA A 152 5.81 -36.49 21.44
CA ALA A 152 7.00 -35.63 21.57
C ALA A 152 7.11 -34.63 20.40
N SER A 153 7.64 -33.46 20.75
CA SER A 153 8.19 -32.41 19.89
C SER A 153 7.23 -31.68 18.95
N SER A 154 6.84 -30.48 19.40
CA SER A 154 6.77 -29.30 18.56
C SER A 154 8.02 -29.22 17.68
N GLN A 155 7.92 -29.70 16.45
CA GLN A 155 8.83 -29.34 15.37
C GLN A 155 8.09 -28.34 14.48
N GLU A 156 8.48 -27.08 14.62
CA GLU A 156 8.28 -26.07 13.58
C GLU A 156 8.96 -26.57 12.30
N GLU A 157 8.18 -27.08 11.35
CA GLU A 157 8.60 -27.22 9.96
C GLU A 157 8.49 -25.84 9.27
N PRO A 158 9.61 -25.25 8.78
CA PRO A 158 9.55 -24.08 7.91
C PRO A 158 9.41 -24.59 6.47
N GLY A 159 8.18 -24.67 5.94
CA GLY A 159 8.05 -25.17 4.56
C GLY A 159 6.67 -25.47 3.99
N ARG A 160 5.57 -24.93 4.54
CA ARG A 160 4.27 -24.95 3.85
C ARG A 160 3.93 -23.54 3.42
N GLY A 161 3.70 -23.37 2.11
CA GLY A 161 3.37 -22.10 1.47
C GLY A 161 2.24 -21.39 2.22
N GLN A 162 2.61 -20.42 3.06
CA GLN A 162 1.66 -19.60 3.77
C GLN A 162 0.97 -18.72 2.73
N SER A 163 -0.35 -18.87 2.62
CA SER A 163 -1.16 -17.98 1.79
C SER A 163 -0.94 -16.54 2.25
N PRO A 164 -0.75 -15.58 1.33
CA PRO A 164 -0.52 -14.20 1.71
C PRO A 164 -1.65 -13.68 2.60
N HIS A 165 -1.29 -12.98 3.68
CA HIS A 165 -2.26 -12.38 4.57
C HIS A 165 -2.86 -11.12 3.93
N PHE A 166 -4.17 -11.12 3.68
CA PHE A 166 -4.88 -9.97 3.12
C PHE A 166 -5.49 -9.11 4.22
N ALA A 167 -5.13 -7.83 4.24
CA ALA A 167 -5.63 -6.87 5.21
C ALA A 167 -6.19 -5.61 4.54
N ARG A 168 -7.14 -4.95 5.19
CA ARG A 168 -7.60 -3.60 4.84
C ARG A 168 -7.36 -2.67 6.03
N ARG A 169 -6.58 -1.61 5.84
CA ARG A 169 -6.25 -0.63 6.88
C ARG A 169 -6.63 0.77 6.42
N GLN A 170 -7.39 1.47 7.25
CA GLN A 170 -7.61 2.90 7.05
C GLN A 170 -6.40 3.64 7.62
N LEU A 171 -5.76 4.50 6.81
CA LEU A 171 -4.75 5.42 7.34
C LEU A 171 -5.50 6.54 8.06
N ALA A 172 -5.14 6.77 9.32
CA ALA A 172 -5.61 7.94 10.07
C ALA A 172 -5.37 9.20 9.23
N GLY A 173 -6.41 10.03 9.10
CA GLY A 173 -6.32 11.27 8.33
C GLY A 173 -5.18 12.16 8.83
N THR A 174 -4.68 13.04 7.96
CA THR A 174 -3.65 14.03 8.29
C THR A 174 -4.01 14.72 9.61
N ALA A 175 -3.10 14.67 10.59
CA ALA A 175 -3.31 15.18 11.95
C ALA A 175 -3.71 16.66 11.99
N GLU A 176 -3.45 17.40 10.92
CA GLU A 176 -3.79 18.82 10.74
C GLU A 176 -5.29 19.14 10.90
N ARG A 177 -6.19 18.16 10.78
CA ARG A 177 -7.64 18.34 11.01
C ARG A 177 -8.21 17.40 12.06
N SER A 178 -7.36 16.76 12.87
CA SER A 178 -7.86 15.92 13.95
C SER A 178 -8.48 16.80 15.06
N PRO A 179 -9.55 16.34 15.74
CA PRO A 179 -10.13 17.08 16.85
C PRO A 179 -9.11 17.32 17.98
N THR A 180 -8.12 16.44 18.11
CA THR A 180 -7.02 16.58 19.07
C THR A 180 -6.06 17.71 18.71
N ALA A 181 -5.72 17.90 17.43
CA ALA A 181 -4.88 19.01 17.00
C ALA A 181 -5.58 20.36 17.17
N ILE A 182 -6.88 20.42 16.85
CA ILE A 182 -7.71 21.62 17.08
C ILE A 182 -7.77 21.94 18.58
N ALA A 183 -8.00 20.94 19.43
CA ALA A 183 -8.00 21.11 20.88
C ALA A 183 -6.64 21.58 21.43
N ALA A 184 -5.53 21.09 20.87
CA ALA A 184 -4.19 21.52 21.26
C ALA A 184 -3.91 22.99 20.88
N ILE A 185 -4.31 23.43 19.68
CA ILE A 185 -4.19 24.83 19.26
C ILE A 185 -5.02 25.74 20.17
N PHE A 186 -6.26 25.34 20.48
CA PHE A 186 -7.13 26.07 21.40
C PHE A 186 -6.52 26.19 22.80
N ALA A 187 -6.04 25.08 23.37
CA ALA A 187 -5.39 25.07 24.67
C ALA A 187 -4.12 25.91 24.70
N CYS A 188 -3.28 25.83 23.65
CA CYS A 188 -2.08 26.65 23.52
C CYS A 188 -2.41 28.15 23.45
N GLY A 189 -3.44 28.52 22.67
CA GLY A 189 -3.92 29.90 22.61
C GLY A 189 -4.39 30.39 23.98
N LEU A 190 -5.14 29.59 24.72
CA LEU A 190 -5.63 29.94 26.06
C LEU A 190 -4.50 30.07 27.09
N ILE A 191 -3.44 29.27 26.99
CA ILE A 191 -2.25 29.39 27.84
C ILE A 191 -1.50 30.70 27.55
N LEU A 192 -1.37 31.07 26.27
CA LEU A 192 -0.74 32.34 25.87
C LEU A 192 -1.50 33.56 26.42
N GLU A 193 -2.83 33.50 26.43
CA GLU A 193 -3.69 34.51 27.03
C GLU A 193 -3.43 34.66 28.54
N ILE A 194 -3.40 33.55 29.28
CA ILE A 194 -3.10 33.54 30.72
C ILE A 194 -1.71 34.13 30.98
N PHE A 195 -0.72 33.76 30.17
CA PHE A 195 0.65 34.26 30.30
C PHE A 195 0.75 35.76 29.99
N ALA A 196 0.00 36.25 29.00
CA ALA A 196 -0.07 37.66 28.66
C ALA A 196 -0.65 38.51 29.80
N VAL A 197 -1.73 38.04 30.44
CA VAL A 197 -2.32 38.70 31.62
C VAL A 197 -1.34 38.69 32.79
N TYR A 198 -0.65 37.58 33.03
CA TYR A 198 0.38 37.49 34.06
C TYR A 198 1.54 38.48 33.81
N LEU A 199 2.04 38.56 32.57
CA LEU A 199 3.07 39.52 32.19
C LEU A 199 2.59 40.97 32.35
N TRP A 200 1.34 41.26 32.01
CA TRP A 200 0.79 42.59 32.19
C TRP A 200 0.72 42.97 33.68
N LEU A 201 0.22 42.06 34.53
CA LEU A 201 0.10 42.30 35.97
C LEU A 201 1.46 42.48 36.66
N THR A 202 2.50 41.79 36.19
CA THR A 202 3.84 41.83 36.79
C THR A 202 4.71 42.97 36.27
N THR A 203 4.60 43.32 34.98
CA THR A 203 5.46 44.33 34.36
C THR A 203 4.79 45.69 34.18
N GLY A 204 3.46 45.77 34.27
CA GLY A 204 2.68 46.98 34.00
C GLY A 204 2.76 47.48 32.55
N SER A 205 3.48 46.77 31.67
CA SER A 205 3.75 47.18 30.30
C SER A 205 2.85 46.45 29.32
N LEU A 206 2.15 47.23 28.51
CA LEU A 206 1.35 46.71 27.39
C LEU A 206 2.26 46.19 26.26
N ALA A 207 3.47 46.74 26.10
CA ALA A 207 4.37 46.34 25.02
C ALA A 207 4.89 44.90 25.14
N THR A 208 5.01 44.38 26.36
CA THR A 208 5.46 43.01 26.65
C THR A 208 4.30 42.00 26.67
N SER A 209 3.08 42.44 26.96
CA SER A 209 1.89 41.59 27.09
C SER A 209 1.04 41.53 25.82
N LEU A 210 1.05 42.54 24.94
CA LEU A 210 0.28 42.54 23.69
C LEU A 210 0.67 41.41 22.72
N PRO A 211 1.97 41.14 22.46
CA PRO A 211 2.34 40.10 21.50
C PRO A 211 1.83 38.69 21.85
N PRO A 212 1.99 38.16 23.09
CA PRO A 212 1.43 36.86 23.44
C PRO A 212 -0.11 36.85 23.46
N PHE A 213 -0.75 37.95 23.86
CA PHE A 213 -2.21 38.10 23.80
C PHE A 213 -2.74 37.99 22.37
N GLY A 214 -2.18 38.76 21.44
CA GLY A 214 -2.58 38.72 20.03
C GLY A 214 -2.36 37.36 19.38
N ALA A 215 -1.25 36.68 19.69
CA ALA A 215 -0.98 35.33 19.21
C ALA A 215 -1.96 34.29 19.79
N GLY A 216 -2.30 34.42 21.08
CA GLY A 216 -3.28 33.57 21.75
C GLY A 216 -4.68 33.68 21.13
N LEU A 217 -5.17 34.92 20.97
CA LEU A 217 -6.46 35.21 20.37
C LEU A 217 -6.56 34.69 18.94
N LEU A 218 -5.52 34.93 18.12
CA LEU A 218 -5.46 34.42 16.76
C LEU A 218 -5.53 32.89 16.73
N ALA A 219 -4.78 32.20 17.59
CA ALA A 219 -4.80 30.75 17.68
C ALA A 219 -6.19 30.20 18.02
N VAL A 220 -6.86 30.80 19.02
CA VAL A 220 -8.23 30.43 19.42
C VAL A 220 -9.23 30.67 18.28
N LEU A 221 -9.16 31.82 17.61
CA LEU A 221 -10.03 32.13 16.47
C LEU A 221 -9.83 31.16 15.32
N THR A 222 -8.58 30.84 14.96
CA THR A 222 -8.31 29.81 13.95
C THR A 222 -8.85 28.44 14.35
N ALA A 223 -8.72 28.03 15.61
CA ALA A 223 -9.25 26.76 16.07
C ALA A 223 -10.79 26.70 15.95
N ILE A 224 -11.49 27.77 16.33
CA ILE A 224 -12.96 27.86 16.22
C ILE A 224 -13.41 27.86 14.75
N LEU A 225 -12.73 28.63 13.89
CA LEU A 225 -13.06 28.67 12.46
C LEU A 225 -12.84 27.33 11.77
N VAL A 226 -11.73 26.66 12.06
CA VAL A 226 -11.43 25.32 11.52
C VAL A 226 -12.42 24.28 12.04
N TYR A 227 -12.83 24.37 13.30
CA TYR A 227 -13.87 23.49 13.86
C TYR A 227 -15.23 23.69 13.16
N ARG A 228 -15.62 24.94 12.89
CA ARG A 228 -16.90 25.26 12.22
C ARG A 228 -16.94 24.93 10.73
N GLN A 229 -15.80 24.82 10.07
CA GLN A 229 -15.70 24.43 8.65
C GLN A 229 -15.75 22.92 8.43
N ARG A 230 -15.84 22.12 9.49
CA ARG A 230 -16.00 20.67 9.46
C ARG A 230 -17.48 20.29 9.47
#